data_AF-A0A7V5F1P6-F1
#
_entry.id   AF-A0A7V5F1P6-F1
#
_cell.length_a   1.000
_cell.length_b   1.000
_cell.length_c   1.000
_cell.angle_alpha   90.00
_cell.angle_beta   90.00
_cell.angle_gamma   90.00
#
_symmetry.space_group_name_H-M   'P 1'
#
loop_
_entity.id
_entity.type
_entity.pdbx_description
1 polymer ?
#
loop_
_entity_poly.entity_id
_entity_poly.type
_entity_poly.pdbx_seq_one_letter_code
_entity_poly.pdbx_strand_id
1 'polypeptide(L)'
;MPEMITNPDVYFTMGCGRCARFATPDCSAHVWSDGQTALRAICRDLGLEEVAKWGHPVYMHAGRNIAIMGAFRDNFRLTFMNP
;
A
#
# COMPACT_ATOMS: atom_id res chain seq x y z
N MET A 1 0.00 13.94 15.09
CA MET A 1 0.00 12.61 14.43
C MET A 1 0.25 12.86 12.94
N PRO A 2 1.04 12.03 12.24
CA PRO A 2 1.20 12.18 10.80
C PRO A 2 -0.16 12.09 10.08
N GLU A 3 -0.26 12.73 8.91
CA GLU A 3 -1.45 12.74 8.08
C GLU A 3 -1.46 11.55 7.12
N MET A 4 -2.64 11.03 6.78
CA MET A 4 -2.76 9.95 5.81
C MET A 4 -2.27 10.38 4.43
N ILE A 5 -1.54 9.49 3.77
CA ILE A 5 -1.07 9.73 2.42
C ILE A 5 -2.22 9.78 1.40
N THR A 6 -2.04 10.60 0.37
CA THR A 6 -2.94 10.70 -0.79
C THR A 6 -2.25 10.35 -2.11
N ASN A 7 -0.95 10.01 -2.07
CA ASN A 7 -0.18 9.51 -3.20
C ASN A 7 0.37 8.11 -2.86
N PRO A 8 0.08 7.07 -3.66
CA PRO A 8 0.53 5.70 -3.39
C PRO A 8 2.05 5.56 -3.35
N ASP A 9 2.82 6.38 -4.09
CA ASP A 9 4.29 6.33 -4.07
C ASP A 9 4.85 6.63 -2.67
N VAL A 10 4.19 7.51 -1.90
CA VAL A 10 4.59 7.84 -0.53
C VAL A 10 4.47 6.62 0.39
N TYR A 11 3.53 5.70 0.10
CA TYR A 11 3.40 4.48 0.89
C TYR A 11 4.66 3.62 0.81
N PHE A 12 5.19 3.44 -0.40
CA PHE A 12 6.33 2.55 -0.65
C PHE A 12 7.65 3.16 -0.18
N THR A 13 7.72 4.48 -0.02
CA THR A 13 8.92 5.18 0.46
C THR A 13 8.85 5.60 1.93
N MET A 14 7.66 5.77 2.52
CA MET A 14 7.50 6.31 3.88
C MET A 14 6.42 5.59 4.73
N GLY A 15 5.49 4.88 4.12
CA GLY A 15 4.39 4.19 4.78
C GLY A 15 3.05 4.95 4.80
N CYS A 16 2.11 4.53 5.64
CA CYS A 16 0.69 4.98 5.56
C CYS A 16 0.35 6.31 6.23
N GLY A 17 1.28 6.89 7.00
CA GLY A 17 1.04 8.13 7.75
C GLY A 17 0.16 7.99 8.99
N ARG A 18 -0.20 6.77 9.43
CA ARG A 18 -1.19 6.56 10.53
C ARG A 18 -0.61 6.44 11.94
N CYS A 19 0.72 6.37 12.11
CA CYS A 19 1.34 6.23 13.43
C CYS A 19 2.76 6.85 13.48
N ALA A 20 3.35 6.92 14.67
CA ALA A 20 4.67 7.52 14.90
C ALA A 20 5.85 6.83 14.18
N ARG A 21 5.65 5.64 13.61
CA ARG A 21 6.66 4.90 12.83
C ARG A 21 6.70 5.32 11.35
N PHE A 22 5.85 6.25 10.93
CA PHE A 22 5.88 6.77 9.58
C PHE A 22 7.24 7.38 9.25
N ALA A 23 7.77 7.09 8.07
CA ALA A 23 9.08 7.54 7.60
C ALA A 23 10.27 7.12 8.48
N THR A 24 10.12 6.05 9.28
CA THR A 24 11.22 5.46 10.05
C THR A 24 11.48 4.03 9.60
N PRO A 25 12.70 3.48 9.83
CA PRO A 25 13.02 2.08 9.52
C PRO A 25 12.08 1.06 10.19
N ASP A 26 11.42 1.42 11.30
CA ASP A 26 10.47 0.56 12.02
C ASP A 26 9.08 0.51 11.37
N CYS A 27 8.86 1.25 10.27
CA CYS A 27 7.62 1.20 9.53
C CYS A 27 7.43 -0.19 8.93
N SER A 28 6.27 -0.81 9.17
CA SER A 28 5.94 -2.10 8.57
C SER A 28 6.00 -2.07 7.04
N ALA A 29 5.71 -0.93 6.41
CA ALA A 29 5.84 -0.77 4.96
C ALA A 29 7.30 -0.84 4.47
N HIS A 30 8.27 -0.46 5.30
CA HIS A 30 9.70 -0.61 4.99
C HIS A 30 10.18 -2.03 5.25
N VAL A 31 9.78 -2.63 6.37
CA VAL A 31 10.14 -4.02 6.72
C VAL A 31 9.76 -5.00 5.61
N TRP A 32 8.64 -4.75 4.93
CA TRP A 32 8.13 -5.60 3.84
C TRP A 32 8.32 -4.98 2.45
N SER A 33 9.33 -4.13 2.23
CA SER A 33 9.55 -3.41 0.96
C SER A 33 9.56 -4.33 -0.26
N ASP A 34 10.29 -5.45 -0.18
CA ASP A 34 10.54 -6.33 -1.32
C ASP A 34 9.26 -7.05 -1.74
N GLY A 35 8.55 -7.63 -0.77
CA GLY A 35 7.28 -8.32 -1.02
C GLY A 35 6.20 -7.37 -1.54
N GLN A 36 6.12 -6.15 -1.00
CA GLN A 36 5.18 -5.14 -1.48
C GLN A 36 5.54 -4.62 -2.87
N THR A 37 6.84 -4.49 -3.19
CA THR A 37 7.29 -4.10 -4.53
C THR A 37 6.94 -5.16 -5.57
N ALA A 38 7.11 -6.44 -5.23
CA ALA A 38 6.71 -7.55 -6.09
C ALA A 38 5.18 -7.56 -6.36
N LEU A 39 4.37 -7.41 -5.31
CA LEU A 39 2.91 -7.33 -5.46
C LEU A 39 2.47 -6.10 -6.27
N ARG A 40 3.13 -4.96 -6.04
CA ARG A 40 2.89 -3.72 -6.79
C ARG A 40 3.16 -3.91 -8.28
N ALA A 41 4.26 -4.56 -8.63
CA ALA A 41 4.59 -4.87 -10.01
C ALA A 41 3.49 -5.73 -10.67
N ILE A 42 3.06 -6.82 -10.01
CA ILE A 42 1.97 -7.68 -10.51
C ILE A 42 0.69 -6.86 -10.78
N CYS A 43 0.27 -6.01 -9.84
CA CYS A 43 -0.92 -5.19 -10.03
C CYS A 43 -0.79 -4.20 -11.21
N ARG A 44 0.39 -3.60 -11.38
CA ARG A 44 0.65 -2.68 -12.50
C ARG A 44 0.73 -3.40 -13.85
N ASP A 45 1.33 -4.59 -13.89
CA ASP A 45 1.43 -5.42 -15.10
C ASP A 45 0.04 -5.91 -15.56
N LEU A 46 -0.89 -6.10 -14.62
CA LEU A 46 -2.31 -6.38 -14.93
C LEU A 46 -3.09 -5.14 -15.42
N GLY A 47 -2.45 -3.97 -15.49
CA GLY A 47 -3.09 -2.72 -15.92
C GLY A 47 -4.07 -2.15 -14.89
N LEU A 48 -3.93 -2.51 -13.60
CA LEU A 48 -4.75 -1.90 -12.54
C LEU A 48 -4.29 -0.46 -12.30
N GLU A 49 -5.27 0.43 -12.14
CA GLU A 49 -5.02 1.81 -11.72
C GLU A 49 -4.58 1.82 -10.26
N GLU A 50 -3.43 2.43 -9.96
CA GLU A 50 -2.89 2.54 -8.61
C GLU A 50 -3.20 3.92 -8.01
N VAL A 51 -3.93 3.94 -6.90
CA VAL A 51 -4.28 5.16 -6.16
C VAL A 51 -4.01 4.99 -4.68
N ALA A 52 -3.98 6.08 -3.90
CA ALA A 52 -4.01 6.00 -2.45
C ALA A 52 -5.42 6.27 -1.93
N LYS A 53 -5.96 5.35 -1.13
CA LYS A 53 -7.18 5.57 -0.37
C LYS A 53 -6.96 5.15 1.06
N TRP A 54 -7.46 5.95 1.98
CA TRP A 54 -7.32 5.71 3.41
C TRP A 54 -5.86 5.45 3.81
N GLY A 55 -4.87 6.13 3.24
CA GLY A 55 -3.48 5.93 3.64
C GLY A 55 -2.80 4.68 3.06
N HIS A 56 -3.43 3.97 2.13
CA HIS A 56 -2.92 2.71 1.58
C HIS A 56 -3.02 2.68 0.04
N PRO A 57 -2.11 1.96 -0.64
CA PRO A 57 -2.25 1.68 -2.07
C PRO A 57 -3.50 0.83 -2.30
N VAL A 58 -4.35 1.30 -3.18
CA VAL A 58 -5.55 0.62 -3.67
C VAL A 58 -5.44 0.49 -5.18
N TYR A 59 -5.65 -0.72 -5.67
CA TYR A 59 -5.62 -1.06 -7.08
C TYR A 59 -7.05 -1.16 -7.59
N MET A 60 -7.31 -0.45 -8.67
CA MET A 60 -8.64 -0.26 -9.23
C MET A 60 -8.73 -0.74 -10.68
N HIS A 61 -9.93 -1.13 -11.08
CA HIS A 61 -10.27 -1.40 -12.47
C HIS A 61 -11.70 -0.95 -12.74
N ALA A 62 -11.93 -0.25 -13.86
CA ALA A 62 -13.23 0.27 -14.25
C ALA A 62 -13.96 1.03 -13.11
N GLY A 63 -13.24 1.89 -12.39
CA GLY A 63 -13.78 2.70 -11.29
C GLY A 63 -14.07 1.95 -9.99
N ARG A 64 -13.74 0.65 -9.90
CA ARG A 64 -13.97 -0.19 -8.71
C ARG A 64 -12.67 -0.53 -8.00
N ASN A 65 -12.70 -0.64 -6.68
CA ASN A 65 -11.57 -1.17 -5.91
C ASN A 65 -11.50 -2.69 -6.11
N ILE A 66 -10.34 -3.18 -6.56
CA ILE A 66 -10.08 -4.61 -6.76
C ILE A 66 -9.28 -5.16 -5.59
N ALA A 67 -8.20 -4.48 -5.21
CA ALA A 67 -7.33 -4.89 -4.13
C ALA A 67 -6.78 -3.71 -3.33
N ILE A 68 -6.44 -3.95 -2.06
CA ILE A 68 -5.73 -3.01 -1.19
C ILE A 68 -4.49 -3.67 -0.59
N MET A 69 -3.40 -2.93 -0.54
CA MET A 69 -2.14 -3.39 0.05
C MET A 69 -1.95 -2.84 1.45
N GLY A 70 -1.51 -3.70 2.37
CA GLY A 70 -1.18 -3.31 3.73
C GLY A 70 -0.06 -4.14 4.34
N ALA A 71 0.85 -3.47 5.01
CA ALA A 71 1.89 -4.06 5.85
C ALA A 71 1.56 -3.92 7.34
N PHE A 72 1.78 -5.01 8.06
CA PHE A 72 1.61 -5.17 9.51
C PHE A 72 2.95 -5.59 10.13
N ARG A 73 2.99 -5.76 11.45
CA ARG A 73 4.25 -6.16 12.12
C ARG A 73 4.72 -7.54 11.68
N ASP A 74 3.81 -8.49 11.57
CA ASP A 74 4.16 -9.90 11.36
C ASP A 74 3.96 -10.37 9.91
N ASN A 75 3.32 -9.57 9.06
CA ASN A 75 3.05 -9.91 7.66
C ASN A 75 2.76 -8.67 6.81
N PHE A 76 2.64 -8.89 5.51
CA PHE A 76 2.04 -7.97 4.55
C PHE A 76 1.01 -8.73 3.73
N ARG A 77 0.02 -8.02 3.19
CA ARG A 77 -1.09 -8.65 2.48
C ARG A 77 -1.58 -7.80 1.30
N LEU A 78 -2.02 -8.51 0.27
CA LEU A 78 -2.91 -8.00 -0.76
C LEU A 78 -4.32 -8.52 -0.45
N THR A 79 -5.23 -7.64 -0.07
CA THR A 79 -6.62 -8.01 0.24
C THR A 79 -7.51 -7.69 -0.96
N PHE A 80 -8.16 -8.70 -1.51
CA PHE A 80 -9.16 -8.53 -2.57
C PHE A 80 -10.48 -8.04 -2.00
N MET A 81 -11.07 -7.03 -2.63
CA MET A 81 -12.33 -6.41 -2.19
C MET A 81 -13.58 -6.99 -2.87
N ASN A 82 -13.39 -7.86 -3.86
CA ASN A 82 -14.42 -8.49 -4.65
C ASN A 82 -14.17 -10.01 -4.61
N PRO A 83 -14.93 -10.79 -3.82
CA PRO A 83 -14.96 -12.25 -3.98
C PRO A 83 -15.71 -12.68 -5.25
#